data_AF-A0A6B2DLK2-F1
#
_entry.id   AF-A0A6B2DLK2-F1
#
_cell.length_a   1.000
_cell.length_b   1.000
_cell.length_c   1.000
_cell.angle_alpha   90.00
_cell.angle_beta   90.00
_cell.angle_gamma   90.00
#
_symmetry.space_group_name_H-M   'P 1'
#
loop_
_entity.id
_entity.type
_entity.pdbx_description
1 polymer ?
#
loop_
_entity_poly.entity_id
_entity_poly.type
_entity_poly.pdbx_seq_one_letter_code
_entity_poly.pdbx_strand_id
1 'polypeptide(L)'
;MTTSMSRRNLLVASGAAAAALALPAPATAAPARGGADVVLAWNRQLLAIVRTPGQQPASVHPTRSFALLHAAIHDAVVATTGTGRPYLFTVDAPAHAAPEA
;
A
#
# COMPACT_ATOMS: atom_id res chain seq x y z
N MET A 1 -28.30 35.87 20.78
CA MET A 1 -27.68 34.53 20.80
C MET A 1 -26.91 34.38 19.49
N THR A 2 -25.70 34.92 19.47
CA THR A 2 -24.85 35.03 18.28
C THR A 2 -23.41 35.09 18.76
N THR A 3 -22.68 33.99 18.61
CA THR A 3 -21.23 33.99 18.82
C THR A 3 -20.57 33.36 17.61
N SER A 4 -20.39 34.19 16.58
CA SER A 4 -19.40 33.99 15.53
C SER A 4 -18.04 34.24 16.16
N MET A 5 -17.19 33.21 16.25
CA MET A 5 -15.80 33.36 16.67
C MET A 5 -14.93 32.81 15.55
N SER A 6 -14.41 33.73 14.75
CA SER A 6 -13.43 33.47 13.71
C SER A 6 -12.04 33.78 14.24
N ARG A 7 -11.13 32.83 13.98
CA ARG A 7 -9.69 32.99 13.75
C ARG A 7 -8.81 33.42 14.92
N ARG A 8 -7.60 32.85 14.87
CA ARG A 8 -6.33 33.28 15.46
C ARG A 8 -5.99 32.67 16.82
N ASN A 9 -4.88 31.94 16.77
CA ASN A 9 -3.95 31.64 17.85
C ASN A 9 -4.38 30.55 18.82
N LEU A 10 -3.96 29.33 18.53
CA LEU A 10 -3.19 28.59 19.53
C LEU A 10 -2.16 27.69 18.83
N LEU A 11 -1.05 28.31 18.44
CA LEU A 11 0.22 27.60 18.28
C LEU A 11 0.69 27.23 19.68
N VAL A 12 0.75 25.93 19.98
CA VAL A 12 1.62 25.43 21.05
C VAL A 12 2.58 24.45 20.41
N ALA A 13 3.85 24.85 20.45
CA ALA A 13 4.99 24.07 20.06
C ALA A 13 5.18 22.89 21.02
N SER A 14 5.47 21.72 20.47
CA SER A 14 6.17 20.66 21.19
C SER A 14 7.18 20.06 20.23
N GLY A 15 8.44 20.44 20.44
CA GLY A 15 9.58 19.87 19.73
C GLY A 15 9.76 18.41 20.11
N ALA A 16 9.90 17.57 19.09
CA ALA A 16 10.55 16.28 19.18
C ALA A 16 11.54 16.20 18.02
N ALA A 17 12.83 16.14 18.34
CA ALA A 17 13.88 15.90 17.36
C ALA A 17 13.71 14.48 16.82
N ALA A 18 13.04 14.34 15.68
CA ALA A 18 13.02 13.09 14.93
C ALA A 18 14.29 13.04 14.07
N ALA A 19 15.22 12.18 14.44
CA ALA A 19 16.30 11.77 13.55
C ALA A 19 15.65 11.30 12.24
N ALA A 20 15.88 12.07 11.17
CA ALA A 20 15.34 11.78 9.86
C ALA A 20 16.03 10.52 9.31
N LEU A 21 15.42 9.36 9.56
CA LEU A 21 15.60 8.22 8.66
C LEU A 21 15.20 8.75 7.28
N ALA A 22 16.16 8.81 6.36
CA ALA A 22 15.92 9.14 4.96
C ALA A 22 15.11 8.00 4.34
N LEU A 23 13.81 7.96 4.63
CA LEU A 23 12.87 7.14 3.89
C LEU A 23 12.84 7.70 2.47
N PRO A 24 13.05 6.88 1.43
CA PRO A 24 12.89 7.34 0.06
C PRO A 24 11.47 7.89 -0.09
N ALA A 25 11.37 9.08 -0.68
CA ALA A 25 10.10 9.73 -0.92
C ALA A 25 9.16 8.76 -1.66
N PRO A 26 7.86 8.70 -1.29
CA PRO A 26 6.92 7.88 -2.03
C PRO A 26 6.90 8.39 -3.47
N ALA A 27 7.29 7.53 -4.41
CA ALA A 27 7.19 7.86 -5.82
C ALA A 27 5.71 8.11 -6.14
N THR A 28 5.37 9.36 -6.39
CA THR A 28 4.00 9.78 -6.70
C THR A 28 3.61 9.20 -8.05
N ALA A 29 2.77 8.18 -8.05
CA ALA A 29 2.20 7.64 -9.28
C ALA A 29 1.34 8.75 -9.93
N ALA A 30 1.64 9.10 -11.18
CA ALA A 30 0.83 10.02 -11.97
C ALA A 30 -0.62 9.51 -12.06
N PRO A 31 -1.63 10.41 -12.14
CA PRO A 31 -3.02 10.00 -12.27
C PRO A 31 -3.19 9.19 -13.56
N ALA A 32 -3.58 7.93 -13.41
CA ALA A 32 -3.81 7.01 -14.51
C ALA A 32 -5.11 7.37 -15.26
N ARG A 33 -5.08 7.37 -16.60
CA ARG A 33 -6.22 7.79 -17.44
C ARG A 33 -7.15 6.62 -17.82
N GLY A 34 -7.17 5.56 -17.01
CA GLY A 34 -7.99 4.36 -17.21
C GLY A 34 -7.44 3.15 -16.46
N GLY A 35 -8.19 2.04 -16.45
CA GLY A 35 -7.83 0.85 -15.68
C GLY A 35 -6.45 0.26 -16.02
N ALA A 36 -6.12 0.12 -17.31
CA ALA A 36 -4.81 -0.40 -17.73
C ALA A 36 -3.64 0.50 -17.31
N ASP A 37 -3.83 1.83 -17.37
CA ASP A 37 -2.81 2.79 -16.91
C ASP A 37 -2.52 2.66 -15.42
N VAL A 38 -3.55 2.36 -14.61
CA VAL A 38 -3.40 2.13 -13.17
C VAL A 38 -2.55 0.88 -12.92
N VAL A 39 -2.84 -0.23 -13.62
CA VAL A 39 -2.06 -1.47 -13.49
C VAL A 39 -0.61 -1.24 -13.87
N LEU A 40 -0.35 -0.54 -14.98
CA LEU A 40 1.01 -0.20 -15.40
C LEU A 40 1.72 0.73 -14.43
N ALA A 41 1.00 1.67 -13.81
CA ALA A 41 1.57 2.55 -12.78
C ALA A 41 2.05 1.75 -11.56
N TRP A 42 1.22 0.83 -11.05
CA TRP A 42 1.61 -0.05 -9.96
C TRP A 42 2.74 -1.00 -10.32
N ASN A 43 2.75 -1.55 -11.53
CA ASN A 43 3.85 -2.38 -12.01
C ASN A 43 5.17 -1.60 -12.08
N ARG A 44 5.15 -0.36 -12.59
CA ARG A 44 6.34 0.51 -12.62
C ARG A 44 6.84 0.83 -11.20
N GLN A 45 5.93 1.04 -10.26
CA GLN A 45 6.28 1.29 -8.86
C GLN A 45 7.01 0.07 -8.25
N LEU A 46 6.46 -1.12 -8.42
CA LEU A 46 7.11 -2.33 -7.89
C LEU A 46 8.45 -2.60 -8.59
N LEU A 47 8.55 -2.35 -9.90
CA LEU A 47 9.81 -2.39 -10.64
C LEU A 47 10.85 -1.44 -10.06
N ALA A 48 10.48 -0.22 -9.68
CA ALA A 48 11.40 0.73 -9.04
C ALA A 48 11.93 0.20 -7.70
N ILE A 49 11.05 -0.41 -6.89
CA ILE A 49 11.42 -0.99 -5.60
C ILE A 49 12.38 -2.16 -5.78
N VAL A 50 12.04 -3.16 -6.61
CA VAL A 50 12.85 -4.39 -6.74
C VAL A 50 14.18 -4.15 -7.46
N ARG A 51 14.30 -3.05 -8.23
CA ARG A 51 15.53 -2.65 -8.91
C ARG A 51 16.45 -1.77 -8.05
N THR A 52 15.96 -1.28 -6.92
CA THR A 52 16.76 -0.43 -6.02
C THR A 52 17.43 -1.32 -4.97
N PRO A 53 18.77 -1.44 -4.96
CA PRO A 53 19.47 -2.23 -3.95
C PRO A 53 19.16 -1.75 -2.53
N GLY A 54 18.98 -2.69 -1.60
CA GLY A 54 18.70 -2.39 -0.19
C GLY A 54 17.24 -2.04 0.13
N GLN A 55 16.37 -1.84 -0.87
CA GLN A 55 14.93 -1.57 -0.63
C GLN A 55 14.10 -2.83 -0.34
N GLN A 56 14.67 -4.00 -0.61
CA GLN A 56 14.09 -5.30 -0.28
C GLN A 56 15.18 -6.18 0.33
N PRO A 57 14.86 -6.98 1.36
CA PRO A 57 15.77 -8.01 1.84
C PRO A 57 16.11 -8.99 0.71
N ALA A 58 17.36 -9.48 0.68
CA ALA A 58 17.79 -10.44 -0.34
C ALA A 58 17.04 -11.78 -0.29
N SER A 59 16.37 -12.09 0.84
CA SER A 59 15.50 -13.26 0.99
C SER A 59 14.13 -13.11 0.33
N VAL A 60 13.73 -11.90 -0.06
CA VAL A 60 12.45 -11.65 -0.73
C VAL A 60 12.63 -11.83 -2.23
N HIS A 61 12.05 -12.90 -2.78
CA HIS A 61 12.05 -13.12 -4.22
C HIS A 61 11.12 -12.13 -4.94
N PRO A 62 11.61 -11.34 -5.92
CA PRO A 62 10.80 -10.36 -6.63
C PRO A 62 9.52 -10.95 -7.25
N THR A 63 9.61 -12.18 -7.78
CA THR A 63 8.46 -12.91 -8.36
C THR A 63 7.29 -13.01 -7.39
N ARG A 64 7.56 -13.24 -6.09
CA ARG A 64 6.52 -13.32 -5.05
C ARG A 64 5.80 -11.98 -4.91
N SER A 65 6.55 -10.88 -4.83
CA SER A 65 5.97 -9.54 -4.72
C SER A 65 5.12 -9.16 -5.94
N PHE A 66 5.58 -9.52 -7.15
CA PHE A 66 4.80 -9.30 -8.37
C PHE A 66 3.49 -10.10 -8.38
N ALA A 67 3.54 -11.37 -7.97
CA ALA A 67 2.36 -12.22 -7.90
C ALA A 67 1.32 -11.66 -6.91
N LEU A 68 1.76 -11.27 -5.71
CA LEU A 68 0.86 -10.69 -4.70
C LEU A 68 0.22 -9.38 -5.18
N LEU A 69 1.01 -8.48 -5.78
CA LEU A 69 0.48 -7.22 -6.30
C LEU A 69 -0.58 -7.47 -7.39
N HIS A 70 -0.29 -8.35 -8.36
CA HIS A 70 -1.22 -8.61 -9.45
C HIS A 70 -2.45 -9.41 -9.00
N ALA A 71 -2.33 -10.30 -8.02
CA ALA A 71 -3.47 -10.99 -7.42
C ALA A 71 -4.40 -9.99 -6.71
N ALA A 72 -3.85 -9.05 -5.93
CA ALA A 72 -4.64 -8.02 -5.27
C ALA A 72 -5.33 -7.07 -6.25
N ILE A 73 -4.64 -6.66 -7.32
CA ILE A 73 -5.23 -5.84 -8.40
C ILE A 73 -6.37 -6.60 -9.09
N HIS A 74 -6.16 -7.87 -9.43
CA HIS A 74 -7.18 -8.71 -10.03
C HIS A 74 -8.41 -8.81 -9.14
N ASP A 75 -8.23 -9.11 -7.85
CA ASP A 75 -9.34 -9.26 -6.91
C ASP A 75 -10.11 -7.95 -6.69
N ALA A 76 -9.43 -6.80 -6.70
CA ALA A 76 -10.08 -5.49 -6.68
C ALA A 76 -10.95 -5.24 -7.91
N VAL A 77 -10.48 -5.65 -9.11
CA VAL A 77 -11.28 -5.56 -10.33
C VAL A 77 -12.48 -6.49 -10.25
N VAL A 78 -12.29 -7.77 -9.88
CA VAL A 78 -13.39 -8.73 -9.74
C VAL A 78 -14.42 -8.25 -8.72
N ALA A 79 -13.99 -7.68 -7.59
CA ALA A 79 -14.89 -7.16 -6.56
C ALA A 79 -15.73 -5.96 -7.03
N THR A 80 -15.18 -5.12 -7.92
CA THR A 80 -15.89 -3.93 -8.43
C THR A 80 -16.78 -4.22 -9.62
N THR A 81 -16.37 -5.12 -10.51
CA THR A 81 -17.12 -5.46 -11.73
C THR A 81 -18.08 -6.63 -11.53
N GLY A 82 -17.86 -7.47 -10.52
CA GLY A 82 -18.56 -8.74 -10.33
C GLY A 82 -18.23 -9.79 -11.39
N THR A 83 -17.23 -9.54 -12.25
CA THR A 83 -16.87 -10.45 -13.35
C THR A 83 -15.62 -11.25 -13.00
N GLY A 84 -15.75 -12.57 -12.92
CA GLY A 84 -14.63 -13.49 -12.67
C GLY A 84 -14.70 -14.15 -11.30
N ARG A 85 -13.63 -14.84 -10.92
CA ARG A 85 -13.49 -15.52 -9.62
C ARG A 85 -12.28 -14.93 -8.88
N PRO A 86 -12.44 -14.37 -7.67
CA PRO A 86 -11.31 -13.88 -6.89
C PRO A 86 -10.29 -14.99 -6.61
N TYR A 87 -9.02 -14.61 -6.48
CA TYR A 87 -7.96 -15.48 -5.97
C TYR A 87 -7.98 -15.57 -4.44
N LEU A 88 -8.54 -14.56 -3.76
CA LEU A 88 -8.73 -14.55 -2.31
C LEU A 88 -9.51 -15.79 -1.86
N PHE A 89 -8.96 -16.50 -0.88
CA PHE A 89 -9.61 -17.59 -0.19
C PHE A 89 -9.54 -17.36 1.32
N THR A 90 -10.54 -17.85 2.04
CA THR A 90 -10.55 -17.88 3.49
C THR A 90 -10.00 -19.21 3.98
N VAL A 91 -9.20 -19.18 5.04
CA VAL A 91 -8.77 -20.38 5.75
C VAL A 91 -9.44 -20.37 7.11
N ASP A 92 -10.30 -21.34 7.36
CA ASP A 92 -10.89 -21.55 8.67
C ASP A 92 -9.89 -22.35 9.52
N ALA A 93 -9.21 -21.66 10.43
CA ALA A 93 -8.35 -22.32 11.40
C ALA A 93 -9.20 -22.92 12.54
N PRO A 94 -9.03 -24.20 12.90
CA PRO A 94 -9.74 -24.80 14.01
C PRO A 94 -9.33 -24.15 15.34
N ALA A 95 -10.25 -24.12 16.32
CA ALA A 95 -10.04 -23.46 17.61
C ALA A 95 -8.85 -24.00 18.44
N HIS A 96 -8.34 -25.18 18.07
CA HIS A 96 -7.19 -25.84 18.70
C HIS A 96 -5.94 -25.83 17.80
N ALA A 97 -5.87 -24.95 16.80
CA ALA A 97 -4.66 -24.77 16.00
C ALA A 97 -3.49 -24.37 16.91
N ALA A 98 -2.40 -25.11 16.83
CA ALA A 98 -1.22 -24.86 17.62
C ALA A 98 -0.51 -23.56 17.18
N PRO A 99 0.01 -22.75 18.11
CA PRO A 99 0.59 -21.44 17.81
C PRO A 99 1.94 -21.49 17.07
N GLU A 100 2.61 -22.65 17.03
CA GLU A 100 3.92 -22.83 16.39
C GLU A 100 3.89 -23.13 14.87
N ALA A 101 2.73 -23.07 14.22
CA ALA A 101 2.57 -23.27 12.77
C ALA A 101 3.04 -22.06 11.93
#